data_AF-A0A382U3E3-F1
#
_entry.id   AF-A0A382U3E3-F1
#
_cell.length_a   1.000
_cell.length_b   1.000
_cell.length_c   1.000
_cell.angle_alpha   90.00
_cell.angle_beta   90.00
_cell.angle_gamma   90.00
#
_symmetry.space_group_name_H-M   'P 1'
#
loop_
_entity.id
_entity.type
_entity.pdbx_description
1 polymer ?
#
loop_
_entity_poly.entity_id
_entity_poly.type
_entity_poly.pdbx_seq_one_letter_code
_entity_poly.pdbx_strand_id
1 'polypeptide(L)'
;MEENKTTGYRDLFCHHLLLPEQQQDISLLALYMAGEHDNSLEVSQHTSYLESLAAQIKSKCASELDQFSLFRTVSNFLFEEVGFSGNTSDYYNPDNSFLHRVLQTGIGIPITLAI
;
A
#
# COMPACT_ATOMS: atom_id res chain seq x y z
N MET A 1 34.12 -16.77 6.38
CA MET A 1 33.95 -15.51 5.66
C MET A 1 32.48 -15.44 5.30
N GLU A 2 31.68 -14.79 6.14
CA GLU A 2 30.26 -14.55 5.85
C GLU A 2 30.19 -13.51 4.74
N GLU A 3 29.71 -13.93 3.58
CA GLU A 3 29.26 -12.99 2.55
C GLU A 3 28.16 -12.15 3.16
N ASN A 4 28.45 -10.86 3.33
CA ASN A 4 27.48 -9.82 3.64
C ASN A 4 26.54 -9.71 2.43
N LYS A 5 25.60 -10.65 2.30
CA LYS A 5 24.54 -10.58 1.30
C LYS A 5 23.73 -9.34 1.62
N THR A 6 23.80 -8.33 0.76
CA THR A 6 22.81 -7.27 0.72
C THR A 6 21.44 -7.96 0.66
N THR A 7 20.68 -7.90 1.74
CA THR A 7 19.37 -8.56 1.85
C THR A 7 18.49 -8.05 0.72
N GLY A 8 18.17 -8.93 -0.23
CA GLY A 8 17.35 -8.57 -1.39
C GLY A 8 15.87 -8.42 -1.01
N TYR A 9 15.07 -7.85 -1.90
CA TYR A 9 13.63 -7.71 -1.68
C TYR A 9 12.92 -9.05 -1.47
N ARG A 10 13.36 -10.11 -2.14
CA ARG A 10 12.92 -11.49 -1.87
C ARG A 10 13.16 -11.95 -0.44
N ASP A 11 14.34 -11.65 0.09
CA ASP A 11 14.71 -12.06 1.45
C ASP A 11 13.87 -11.29 2.48
N LEU A 12 13.66 -9.99 2.25
CA LEU A 12 12.76 -9.15 3.05
C LEU A 12 11.32 -9.67 3.02
N PHE A 13 10.82 -9.99 1.83
CA PHE A 13 9.48 -10.56 1.65
C PHE A 13 9.32 -11.90 2.39
N CYS A 14 10.24 -12.84 2.18
CA CYS A 14 10.20 -14.14 2.83
C CYS A 14 10.29 -14.02 4.35
N HIS A 15 11.17 -13.17 4.87
CA HIS A 15 11.30 -12.96 6.31
C HIS A 15 10.00 -12.43 6.92
N HIS A 16 9.37 -11.45 6.27
CA HIS A 16 8.13 -10.83 6.76
C HIS A 16 6.91 -11.75 6.61
N LEU A 17 6.82 -12.51 5.52
CA LEU A 17 5.75 -13.48 5.29
C LEU A 17 5.75 -14.62 6.32
N LEU A 18 6.91 -14.94 6.90
CA LEU A 18 7.04 -15.98 7.92
C LEU A 18 6.65 -15.49 9.34
N LEU A 19 6.33 -14.20 9.51
CA LEU A 19 5.74 -13.69 10.74
C LEU A 19 4.33 -14.29 10.94
N PRO A 20 3.83 -14.37 12.18
CA PRO A 20 2.42 -14.68 12.43
C PRO A 20 1.51 -13.73 11.66
N GLU A 21 0.38 -14.23 11.13
CA GLU A 21 -0.54 -13.47 10.27
C GLU A 21 -0.92 -12.09 10.84
N GLN A 22 -1.14 -11.99 12.15
CA GLN A 22 -1.50 -10.72 12.81
C GLN A 22 -0.37 -9.68 12.84
N GLN A 23 0.87 -10.10 12.57
CA GLN A 23 2.06 -9.25 12.50
C GLN A 23 2.49 -8.97 11.06
N GLN A 24 1.82 -9.58 10.07
CA GLN A 24 2.10 -9.33 8.66
C GLN A 24 1.51 -7.99 8.23
N ASP A 25 2.39 -7.04 7.97
CA ASP A 25 2.05 -5.85 7.19
C ASP A 25 1.95 -6.19 5.70
N ILE A 26 0.72 -6.20 5.18
CA ILE A 26 0.40 -6.51 3.77
C ILE A 26 0.95 -5.44 2.82
N SER A 27 0.97 -4.17 3.25
CA SER A 27 1.52 -3.08 2.45
C SER A 27 3.03 -3.27 2.25
N LEU A 28 3.76 -3.66 3.30
CA LEU A 28 5.18 -4.01 3.18
C LEU A 28 5.42 -5.20 2.26
N LEU A 29 4.63 -6.26 2.37
CA LEU A 29 4.73 -7.42 1.47
C LEU A 29 4.53 -7.01 0.00
N ALA A 30 3.53 -6.17 -0.29
CA ALA A 30 3.29 -5.65 -1.63
C ALA A 30 4.46 -4.80 -2.15
N LEU A 31 5.06 -3.96 -1.29
CA LEU A 31 6.22 -3.13 -1.65
C LEU A 31 7.49 -3.97 -1.87
N TYR A 32 7.74 -5.00 -1.07
CA TYR A 32 8.86 -5.91 -1.29
C TYR A 32 8.69 -6.71 -2.60
N MET A 33 7.47 -7.16 -2.92
CA MET A 33 7.20 -7.77 -4.22
C MET A 33 7.48 -6.80 -5.38
N ALA A 34 7.10 -5.53 -5.25
CA ALA A 34 7.40 -4.52 -6.26
C ALA A 34 8.90 -4.24 -6.37
N GLY A 35 9.63 -4.22 -5.25
CA GLY A 35 11.07 -4.00 -5.21
C GLY A 35 11.88 -5.07 -5.95
N GLU A 36 11.38 -6.31 -6.04
CA GLU A 36 11.99 -7.35 -6.89
C GLU A 36 11.98 -7.00 -8.38
N HIS A 37 11.01 -6.20 -8.82
CA HIS A 37 10.91 -5.71 -10.20
C HIS A 37 11.66 -4.38 -10.40
N ASP A 38 11.56 -3.49 -9.42
CA ASP A 38 12.23 -2.20 -9.39
C ASP A 38 13.11 -2.05 -8.14
N ASN A 39 14.41 -2.35 -8.29
CA ASN A 39 15.38 -2.25 -7.20
C ASN A 39 15.64 -0.80 -6.74
N SER A 40 15.16 0.21 -7.47
CA SER A 40 15.26 1.63 -7.07
C SER A 40 14.11 2.10 -6.17
N LEU A 41 13.15 1.21 -5.88
CA LEU A 41 12.01 1.50 -5.03
C LEU A 41 12.46 1.86 -3.61
N GLU A 42 11.98 3.00 -3.10
CA GLU A 42 12.22 3.43 -1.72
C GLU A 42 11.01 3.03 -0.86
N VAL A 43 11.10 1.89 -0.16
CA VAL A 43 9.97 1.36 0.64
C VAL A 43 9.51 2.36 1.70
N SER A 44 10.46 3.00 2.38
CA SER A 44 10.19 3.95 3.47
C SER A 44 9.38 5.16 3.03
N GLN A 45 9.55 5.61 1.78
CA GLN A 45 8.78 6.71 1.21
C GLN A 45 7.30 6.32 1.07
N HIS A 46 7.04 5.12 0.58
CA HIS A 46 5.68 4.63 0.33
C HIS A 46 4.96 4.28 1.64
N THR A 47 5.65 3.67 2.61
CA THR A 47 5.07 3.42 3.94
C THR A 47 4.79 4.72 4.70
N SER A 48 5.69 5.71 4.61
CA SER A 48 5.45 7.04 5.20
C SER A 48 4.24 7.73 4.58
N TYR A 49 4.03 7.57 3.27
CA TYR A 49 2.85 8.10 2.60
C TYR A 49 1.57 7.41 3.08
N LEU A 50 1.56 6.07 3.20
CA LEU A 50 0.43 5.32 3.77
C LEU A 50 0.09 5.78 5.21
N GLU A 51 1.10 5.93 6.06
CA GLU A 51 0.92 6.45 7.42
C GLU A 51 0.33 7.87 7.43
N SER A 52 0.75 8.72 6.47
CA SER A 52 0.18 10.06 6.33
C SER A 52 -1.28 10.04 5.91
N LEU A 53 -1.71 9.10 5.06
CA LEU A 53 -3.11 8.91 4.68
C LEU A 53 -3.91 8.41 5.88
N ALA A 54 -3.39 7.42 6.61
CA ALA A 54 -4.01 6.89 7.82
C ALA A 54 -4.18 7.97 8.91
N ALA A 55 -3.17 8.83 9.10
CA ALA A 55 -3.25 9.94 10.05
C ALA A 55 -4.32 10.97 9.67
N GLN A 56 -4.47 11.28 8.38
CA GLN A 56 -5.51 12.20 7.89
C GLN A 56 -6.91 11.61 8.04
N ILE A 57 -7.09 10.30 7.81
CA ILE A 57 -8.36 9.62 8.07
C ILE A 57 -8.67 9.68 9.58
N LYS A 58 -7.69 9.34 10.44
CA LYS A 58 -7.86 9.38 11.90
C LYS A 58 -8.26 10.77 12.41
N SER A 59 -7.74 11.85 11.83
CA SER A 59 -8.11 13.22 12.24
C SER A 59 -9.51 13.63 11.79
N LYS A 60 -10.06 12.99 10.76
CA LYS A 60 -11.44 13.19 10.27
C LYS A 60 -12.46 12.33 11.03
N CYS A 61 -12.02 11.28 11.70
CA CYS A 61 -12.88 10.40 12.46
C CYS A 61 -13.20 10.98 13.85
N ALA A 62 -14.49 11.08 14.19
CA ALA A 62 -14.90 11.32 15.56
C ALA A 62 -14.55 10.10 16.44
N SER A 63 -14.42 10.30 17.76
CA SER A 63 -14.00 9.26 18.71
C SER A 63 -14.95 8.06 18.79
N GLU A 64 -16.20 8.21 18.34
CA GLU A 64 -17.23 7.15 18.34
C GLU A 64 -17.98 7.12 16.99
N LEU A 65 -17.29 6.71 15.93
CA LEU A 65 -17.95 6.40 14.67
C LEU A 65 -18.45 4.95 14.68
N ASP A 66 -19.68 4.74 14.22
CA ASP A 66 -20.12 3.42 13.82
C ASP A 66 -19.35 2.93 12.57
N GLN A 67 -19.37 1.62 12.32
CA GLN A 67 -18.61 0.99 11.22
C GLN A 67 -18.96 1.56 9.84
N PHE A 68 -20.22 1.94 9.61
CA PHE A 68 -20.66 2.46 8.32
C PHE A 68 -20.19 3.90 8.11
N SER A 69 -20.23 4.72 9.17
CA SER A 69 -19.68 6.07 9.14
C SER A 69 -18.17 6.05 8.93
N LEU A 70 -17.43 5.13 9.58
CA LEU A 70 -15.99 4.94 9.33
C LEU A 70 -15.73 4.58 7.85
N PHE A 71 -16.44 3.58 7.32
CA PHE A 71 -16.30 3.17 5.92
C PHE A 71 -16.54 4.32 4.95
N ARG A 72 -17.58 5.14 5.18
CA ARG A 72 -17.87 6.32 4.36
C ARG A 72 -16.77 7.36 4.45
N THR A 73 -16.25 7.65 5.64
CA THR A 73 -15.15 8.59 5.83
C THR A 73 -13.90 8.14 5.08
N VAL A 74 -13.52 6.86 5.22
CA VAL A 74 -12.36 6.31 4.50
C VAL A 74 -12.57 6.36 2.99
N SER A 75 -13.73 5.90 2.51
CA SER A 75 -14.02 5.87 1.07
C SER A 75 -14.04 7.26 0.46
N ASN A 76 -14.74 8.22 1.08
CA ASN A 76 -14.78 9.59 0.60
C ASN A 76 -13.38 10.22 0.60
N PHE A 77 -12.61 10.00 1.65
CA PHE A 77 -11.25 10.53 1.71
C PHE A 77 -10.37 9.97 0.59
N LEU A 78 -10.33 8.65 0.41
CA LEU A 78 -9.47 8.03 -0.60
C LEU A 78 -9.89 8.35 -2.03
N PHE A 79 -11.19 8.32 -2.33
CA PHE A 79 -11.68 8.44 -3.72
C PHE A 79 -12.04 9.88 -4.13
N GLU A 80 -12.54 10.71 -3.21
CA GLU A 80 -12.96 12.08 -3.53
C GLU A 80 -11.90 13.12 -3.16
N GLU A 81 -11.21 12.96 -2.02
CA GLU A 81 -10.20 13.94 -1.58
C GLU A 81 -8.80 13.64 -2.13
N VAL A 82 -8.34 12.39 -2.01
CA VAL A 82 -7.04 11.95 -2.54
C VAL A 82 -7.12 11.69 -4.04
N GLY A 83 -8.30 11.30 -4.55
CA GLY A 83 -8.55 11.09 -5.97
C GLY A 83 -8.13 9.72 -6.49
N PHE A 84 -8.04 8.72 -5.62
CA PHE A 84 -7.83 7.35 -6.09
C PHE A 84 -8.97 6.91 -7.01
N SER A 85 -8.63 6.16 -8.06
CA SER A 85 -9.60 5.76 -9.06
C SER A 85 -9.19 4.47 -9.78
N GLY A 86 -10.18 3.81 -10.37
CA GLY A 86 -9.96 2.65 -11.23
C GLY A 86 -9.44 3.07 -12.61
N ASN A 87 -8.46 2.34 -13.15
CA ASN A 87 -8.05 2.52 -14.55
C ASN A 87 -9.06 1.88 -15.52
N THR A 88 -10.14 2.58 -15.84
CA THR A 88 -11.17 2.05 -16.76
C THR A 88 -10.74 2.10 -18.23
N SER A 89 -9.82 3.00 -18.58
CA SER A 89 -9.27 3.13 -19.94
C SER A 89 -8.25 2.06 -20.30
N ASP A 90 -7.46 1.60 -19.32
CA ASP A 90 -6.39 0.63 -19.51
C ASP A 90 -6.32 -0.32 -18.30
N TYR A 91 -7.41 -1.07 -18.09
CA TYR A 91 -7.61 -1.92 -16.91
C TYR A 91 -6.52 -2.97 -16.72
N TYR A 92 -5.99 -3.51 -17.82
CA TYR A 92 -5.00 -4.60 -17.81
C TYR A 92 -3.55 -4.13 -17.73
N ASN A 93 -3.31 -2.82 -17.56
CA ASN A 93 -1.96 -2.31 -17.34
C ASN A 93 -1.37 -2.95 -16.07
N PRO A 94 -0.20 -3.61 -16.13
CA PRO A 94 0.42 -4.22 -14.96
C PRO A 94 0.73 -3.20 -13.85
N ASP A 95 0.99 -1.93 -14.19
CA ASP A 95 1.21 -0.86 -13.22
C ASP A 95 0.01 -0.65 -12.29
N ASN A 96 -1.21 -0.96 -12.74
CA ASN A 96 -2.41 -0.86 -11.90
C ASN A 96 -2.42 -1.82 -10.71
N SER A 97 -1.58 -2.87 -10.74
CA SER A 97 -1.49 -3.89 -9.69
C SER A 97 -0.39 -3.62 -8.66
N PHE A 98 0.55 -2.73 -8.97
CA PHE A 98 1.68 -2.43 -8.09
C PHE A 98 1.35 -1.28 -7.13
N LEU A 99 1.37 -1.56 -5.82
CA LEU A 99 1.01 -0.57 -4.79
C LEU A 99 1.78 0.75 -4.93
N HIS A 100 3.10 0.69 -5.17
CA HIS A 100 3.91 1.90 -5.33
C HIS A 100 3.46 2.77 -6.52
N ARG A 101 3.02 2.15 -7.64
CA ARG A 101 2.51 2.87 -8.80
C ARG A 101 1.15 3.49 -8.50
N VAL A 102 0.26 2.73 -7.86
CA VAL A 102 -1.07 3.24 -7.47
C VAL A 102 -0.96 4.41 -6.51
N LEU A 103 -0.05 4.36 -5.52
CA LEU A 103 0.21 5.47 -4.61
C LEU A 103 0.78 6.71 -5.34
N GLN A 104 1.53 6.52 -6.42
CA GLN A 104 2.10 7.62 -7.22
C GLN A 104 1.09 8.23 -8.20
N THR A 105 0.29 7.40 -8.88
CA THR A 105 -0.60 7.83 -9.96
C THR A 105 -2.02 8.11 -9.50
N GLY A 106 -2.41 7.56 -8.35
CA GLY A 106 -3.79 7.50 -7.89
C GLY A 106 -4.69 6.59 -8.75
N ILE A 107 -4.12 5.78 -9.63
CA ILE A 107 -4.84 4.96 -10.60
C ILE A 107 -4.45 3.50 -10.40
N GLY A 108 -5.43 2.62 -10.17
CA GLY A 108 -5.19 1.20 -9.94
C GLY A 108 -6.37 0.29 -10.30
N ILE A 109 -6.30 -0.97 -9.87
CA ILE A 109 -7.46 -1.88 -9.86
C ILE A 109 -8.09 -1.91 -8.45
N PRO A 110 -9.38 -2.27 -8.32
CA PRO A 110 -10.08 -2.28 -7.03
C PRO A 110 -9.39 -3.10 -5.93
N ILE A 111 -8.70 -4.19 -6.29
CA ILE A 111 -7.99 -5.05 -5.33
C ILE A 111 -6.81 -4.31 -4.72
N THR A 112 -5.97 -3.65 -5.54
CA THR A 112 -4.81 -2.90 -5.05
C THR A 112 -5.21 -1.69 -4.22
N LEU A 113 -6.37 -1.10 -4.51
CA LEU A 113 -6.96 0.01 -3.74
C LEU A 113 -7.54 -0.41 -2.39
N ALA A 114 -7.65 -1.72 -2.13
CA ALA A 114 -8.19 -2.28 -0.89
C ALA A 114 -7.11 -2.91 0.02
N ILE A 115 -5.83 -2.77 -0.34
CA ILE A 115 -4.67 -3.20 0.45
C ILE A 115 -4.43 -2.27 1.63
#